data_AF-A0A5M6I613-F1
#
_entry.id   AF-A0A5M6I613-F1
#
_cell.length_a   1.000
_cell.length_b   1.000
_cell.length_c   1.000
_cell.angle_alpha   90.00
_cell.angle_beta   90.00
_cell.angle_gamma   90.00
#
_symmetry.space_group_name_H-M   'P 1'
#
loop_
_entity.id
_entity.type
_entity.pdbx_description
1 polymer ?
#
loop_
_entity_poly.entity_id
_entity_poly.type
_entity_poly.pdbx_seq_one_letter_code
_entity_poly.pdbx_strand_id
1 'polypeptide(L)'
;MSARSGARAARRRSSRPSRCSKSCARPRDPRDANVMSKSKSDETVTAFPDHDVIVPRKNLKSFAQKVSADESEFDWEAIERAEAALNELSPEFDGWMVSECDRLEAARKLLTAGGLSKGTTQVLFRAAHDIKGEGATFGFPLAARIADSLCRLVFHTPKPAALPLDLIDSHVAAIRAVVRENVRGDDDPIACEVADHLRALTDSFLRDQHRDDPEWLAEYGTPSIVPE
;
A
#
# COMPACT_ATOMS: atom_id res chain seq x y z
N MET A 1 -9.17 5.81 -95.87
CA MET A 1 -9.98 6.62 -94.94
C MET A 1 -11.44 6.17 -95.06
N SER A 2 -12.20 6.19 -93.96
CA SER A 2 -13.64 5.83 -93.81
C SER A 2 -14.05 4.36 -93.63
N ALA A 3 -14.06 3.97 -92.35
CA ALA A 3 -15.21 3.52 -91.53
C ALA A 3 -16.50 2.90 -92.15
N ARG A 4 -16.95 1.84 -91.45
CA ARG A 4 -18.35 1.40 -91.12
C ARG A 4 -19.17 0.82 -92.29
N SER A 5 -20.09 -0.13 -92.14
CA SER A 5 -20.71 -0.91 -91.06
C SER A 5 -21.58 -1.98 -91.77
N GLY A 6 -21.76 -3.18 -91.23
CA GLY A 6 -22.65 -4.18 -91.81
C GLY A 6 -23.00 -5.29 -90.82
N ALA A 7 -24.21 -5.25 -90.29
CA ALA A 7 -24.76 -6.22 -89.33
C ALA A 7 -25.34 -7.46 -90.01
N ARG A 8 -25.24 -8.65 -89.38
CA ARG A 8 -26.35 -9.62 -89.34
C ARG A 8 -26.15 -10.75 -88.33
N ALA A 9 -27.26 -11.13 -87.71
CA ALA A 9 -27.42 -12.06 -86.62
C ALA A 9 -27.53 -13.54 -87.05
N ALA A 10 -27.23 -14.50 -86.15
CA ALA A 10 -28.05 -15.71 -85.93
C ALA A 10 -27.56 -16.59 -84.74
N ARG A 11 -28.39 -16.62 -83.68
CA ARG A 11 -28.91 -17.77 -82.89
C ARG A 11 -28.01 -18.97 -82.49
N ARG A 12 -27.83 -19.08 -81.16
CA ARG A 12 -28.22 -20.15 -80.19
C ARG A 12 -27.99 -21.64 -80.53
N ARG A 13 -27.29 -22.33 -79.61
CA ARG A 13 -27.72 -23.50 -78.78
C ARG A 13 -26.51 -24.02 -77.98
N SER A 14 -26.46 -23.82 -76.66
CA SER A 14 -26.86 -24.75 -75.58
C SER A 14 -26.07 -26.07 -75.54
N SER A 15 -25.22 -26.25 -74.52
CA SER A 15 -24.95 -27.53 -73.82
C SER A 15 -24.08 -27.27 -72.59
N ARG A 16 -24.47 -27.88 -71.46
CA ARG A 16 -24.02 -27.64 -70.07
C ARG A 16 -22.56 -28.02 -69.78
N PRO A 17 -21.94 -27.44 -68.73
CA PRO A 17 -20.55 -27.72 -68.35
C PRO A 17 -20.42 -28.97 -67.47
N SER A 18 -19.40 -29.80 -67.72
CA SER A 18 -19.02 -30.94 -66.90
C SER A 18 -17.88 -30.58 -65.94
N ARG A 19 -18.21 -30.65 -64.64
CA ARG A 19 -17.37 -30.88 -63.44
C ARG A 19 -15.85 -30.67 -63.58
N CYS A 20 -15.35 -29.64 -62.89
CA CYS A 20 -14.03 -29.68 -62.25
C CYS A 20 -14.25 -29.61 -60.73
N SER A 21 -13.72 -30.58 -60.02
CA SER A 21 -13.84 -30.82 -58.58
C SER A 21 -13.03 -29.79 -57.77
N LYS A 22 -13.73 -28.96 -56.98
CA LYS A 22 -13.15 -28.29 -55.82
C LYS A 22 -14.04 -28.59 -54.62
N SER A 23 -13.46 -29.24 -53.62
CA SER A 23 -14.11 -29.60 -52.36
C SER A 23 -14.51 -28.34 -51.58
N CYS A 24 -15.64 -28.47 -50.89
CA CYS A 24 -16.37 -27.44 -50.17
C CYS A 24 -15.52 -26.70 -49.11
N ALA A 25 -15.49 -25.37 -49.18
CA ALA A 25 -15.24 -24.50 -48.04
C ALA A 25 -16.55 -23.78 -47.69
N ARG A 26 -17.02 -23.92 -46.44
CA ARG A 26 -18.22 -23.24 -45.94
C ARG A 26 -17.98 -21.73 -45.80
N PRO A 27 -19.00 -20.86 -45.94
CA PRO A 27 -18.85 -19.43 -45.65
C PRO A 27 -18.62 -19.23 -44.15
N ARG A 28 -17.65 -18.38 -43.78
CA ARG A 28 -17.47 -17.92 -42.39
C ARG A 28 -18.61 -16.95 -42.04
N ASP A 29 -19.23 -17.17 -40.89
CA ASP A 29 -20.24 -16.30 -40.25
C ASP A 29 -19.62 -14.91 -39.95
N PRO A 30 -20.30 -13.77 -40.14
CA PRO A 30 -19.74 -12.45 -39.83
C PRO A 30 -19.53 -12.20 -38.32
N ARG A 31 -19.81 -13.17 -37.45
CA ARG A 31 -19.73 -13.04 -35.99
C ARG A 31 -18.36 -13.31 -35.35
N ASP A 32 -17.34 -13.62 -36.14
CA ASP A 32 -16.00 -13.96 -35.61
C ASP A 32 -14.92 -12.91 -35.90
N ALA A 33 -15.30 -11.62 -35.92
CA ALA A 33 -14.35 -10.51 -36.02
C ALA A 33 -14.31 -9.69 -34.72
N ASN A 34 -13.43 -10.13 -33.82
CA ASN A 34 -12.59 -9.28 -32.96
C ASN A 34 -13.29 -8.25 -32.04
N VAL A 35 -13.56 -8.65 -30.80
CA VAL A 35 -13.46 -7.75 -29.63
C VAL A 35 -12.86 -8.53 -28.46
N MET A 36 -11.56 -8.83 -28.52
CA MET A 36 -10.80 -8.92 -27.26
C MET A 36 -10.54 -7.48 -26.83
N SER A 37 -11.42 -6.94 -25.99
CA SER A 37 -11.10 -5.76 -25.20
C SER A 37 -9.96 -6.17 -24.27
N LYS A 38 -8.73 -5.84 -24.66
CA LYS A 38 -7.61 -5.76 -23.71
C LYS A 38 -7.98 -4.66 -22.72
N SER A 39 -8.58 -5.03 -21.59
CA SER A 39 -8.57 -4.17 -20.41
C SER A 39 -7.09 -3.96 -20.07
N LYS A 40 -6.59 -2.75 -20.29
CA LYS A 40 -5.29 -2.35 -19.77
C LYS A 40 -5.40 -2.45 -18.25
N SER A 41 -4.57 -3.28 -17.63
CA SER A 41 -4.44 -3.33 -16.17
C SER A 41 -3.88 -2.00 -15.71
N ASP A 42 -4.74 -1.19 -15.11
CA ASP A 42 -4.47 0.18 -14.64
C ASP A 42 -4.02 0.14 -13.16
N GLU A 43 -2.96 -0.62 -12.91
CA GLU A 43 -2.40 -0.93 -11.60
C GLU A 43 -1.00 -0.30 -11.50
N THR A 44 -0.67 0.28 -10.34
CA THR A 44 0.72 0.63 -10.05
C THR A 44 1.44 -0.65 -9.64
N VAL A 45 2.23 -1.19 -10.57
CA VAL A 45 3.10 -2.34 -10.36
C VAL A 45 4.49 -1.82 -10.04
N THR A 46 4.91 -2.00 -8.79
CA THR A 46 6.29 -1.73 -8.36
C THR A 46 7.07 -3.05 -8.44
N ALA A 47 8.01 -3.14 -9.37
CA ALA A 47 8.81 -4.34 -9.58
C ALA A 47 10.01 -4.39 -8.63
N PHE A 48 10.12 -5.47 -7.86
CA PHE A 48 11.27 -5.82 -7.02
C PHE A 48 12.02 -7.02 -7.62
N PRO A 49 13.27 -7.31 -7.19
CA PRO A 49 14.09 -8.37 -7.79
C PRO A 49 13.49 -9.78 -7.74
N ASP A 50 12.62 -10.03 -6.76
CA ASP A 50 12.03 -11.33 -6.43
C ASP A 50 10.50 -11.35 -6.47
N HIS A 51 9.84 -10.18 -6.53
CA HIS A 51 8.38 -10.07 -6.58
C HIS A 51 7.89 -8.77 -7.21
N ASP A 52 6.63 -8.76 -7.64
CA ASP A 52 5.93 -7.55 -8.07
C ASP A 52 4.90 -7.16 -7.00
N VAL A 53 4.94 -5.90 -6.56
CA VAL A 53 3.90 -5.33 -5.70
C VAL A 53 2.87 -4.62 -6.57
N ILE A 54 1.70 -5.23 -6.70
CA ILE A 54 0.56 -4.66 -7.42
C ILE A 54 -0.33 -3.94 -6.40
N VAL A 55 -0.35 -2.61 -6.43
CA VAL A 55 -1.28 -1.82 -5.62
C VAL A 55 -2.51 -1.46 -6.46
N PRO A 56 -3.70 -1.99 -6.14
CA PRO A 56 -4.93 -1.58 -6.80
C PRO A 56 -5.24 -0.11 -6.48
N ARG A 57 -5.80 0.62 -7.46
CA ARG A 57 -6.35 1.96 -7.18
C ARG A 57 -7.44 1.84 -6.11
N LYS A 58 -7.34 2.67 -5.07
CA LYS A 58 -8.34 2.77 -3.99
C LYS A 58 -9.38 3.84 -4.33
N ASN A 59 -10.11 3.68 -5.43
CA ASN A 59 -11.27 4.53 -5.70
C ASN A 59 -12.53 3.66 -5.93
N LEU A 60 -13.67 4.18 -5.48
CA LEU A 60 -14.94 3.45 -5.51
C LEU A 60 -15.38 3.18 -6.94
N LYS A 61 -15.05 4.09 -7.87
CA LYS A 61 -15.33 3.94 -9.30
C LYS A 61 -14.65 2.70 -9.90
N SER A 62 -13.35 2.50 -9.65
CA SER A 62 -12.63 1.32 -10.14
C SER A 62 -13.08 0.02 -9.47
N PHE A 63 -13.54 0.09 -8.22
CA PHE A 63 -14.12 -1.06 -7.54
C PHE A 63 -15.46 -1.46 -8.16
N ALA A 64 -16.36 -0.50 -8.40
CA ALA A 64 -17.64 -0.75 -9.07
C ALA A 64 -17.43 -1.39 -10.46
N GLN A 65 -16.51 -0.85 -11.26
CA GLN A 65 -16.14 -1.41 -12.58
C GLN A 65 -15.51 -2.82 -12.52
N LYS A 66 -14.90 -3.20 -11.38
CA LYS A 66 -14.37 -4.57 -11.16
C LYS A 66 -15.46 -5.55 -10.73
N VAL A 67 -16.49 -5.09 -10.02
CA VAL A 67 -17.56 -5.94 -9.46
C VAL A 67 -18.60 -6.30 -10.52
N SER A 68 -18.89 -5.40 -11.46
CA SER A 68 -19.78 -5.69 -12.59
C SER A 68 -19.28 -5.03 -13.88
N ALA A 69 -19.42 -5.75 -14.99
CA ALA A 69 -19.16 -5.23 -16.33
C ALA A 69 -20.37 -4.44 -16.87
N ASP A 70 -21.53 -4.53 -16.21
CA ASP A 70 -22.71 -3.75 -16.55
C ASP A 70 -22.68 -2.40 -15.82
N GLU A 71 -22.25 -1.37 -16.54
CA GLU A 71 -22.17 0.01 -16.04
C GLU A 71 -23.55 0.58 -15.61
N SER A 72 -24.66 -0.07 -15.95
CA SER A 72 -26.00 0.38 -15.56
C SER A 72 -26.45 -0.09 -14.17
N GLU A 73 -25.70 -1.00 -13.53
CA GLU A 73 -25.99 -1.49 -12.17
C GLU A 73 -25.59 -0.51 -11.07
N PHE A 74 -24.76 0.49 -11.38
CA PHE A 74 -24.26 1.46 -10.41
C PHE A 74 -24.78 2.87 -10.67
N ASP A 75 -25.20 3.55 -9.60
CA ASP A 75 -25.41 4.99 -9.62
C ASP A 75 -24.06 5.71 -9.52
N TRP A 76 -23.51 6.07 -10.68
CA TRP A 76 -22.24 6.79 -10.77
C TRP A 76 -22.27 8.15 -10.10
N GLU A 77 -23.43 8.83 -10.06
CA GLU A 77 -23.57 10.11 -9.37
C GLU A 77 -23.48 9.91 -7.85
N ALA A 78 -24.04 8.81 -7.33
CA ALA A 78 -23.88 8.43 -5.93
C ALA A 78 -22.44 8.06 -5.57
N ILE A 79 -21.73 7.35 -6.45
CA ILE A 79 -20.32 7.02 -6.26
C ILE A 79 -19.46 8.30 -6.26
N GLU A 80 -19.67 9.21 -7.21
CA GLU A 80 -18.95 10.48 -7.29
C GLU A 80 -19.21 11.36 -6.06
N ARG A 81 -20.45 11.39 -5.56
CA ARG A 81 -20.80 12.08 -4.31
C ARG A 81 -20.10 11.47 -3.09
N ALA A 82 -20.01 10.14 -3.03
CA ALA A 82 -19.31 9.44 -1.96
C ALA A 82 -17.80 9.71 -2.01
N GLU A 83 -17.17 9.68 -3.19
CA GLU A 83 -15.76 10.02 -3.37
C GLU A 83 -15.48 11.50 -3.02
N ALA A 84 -16.38 12.41 -3.39
CA ALA A 84 -16.28 13.82 -3.02
C ALA A 84 -16.36 14.03 -1.50
N ALA A 85 -17.30 13.35 -0.82
CA ALA A 85 -17.42 13.42 0.64
C ALA A 85 -16.19 12.83 1.36
N LEU A 86 -15.60 11.75 0.83
CA LEU A 86 -14.35 11.19 1.37
C LEU A 86 -13.17 12.14 1.17
N ASN A 87 -13.06 12.78 0.00
CA ASN A 87 -12.03 13.78 -0.27
C ASN A 87 -12.21 15.04 0.60
N GLU A 88 -13.44 15.44 0.90
CA GLU A 88 -13.75 16.55 1.80
C GLU A 88 -13.32 16.25 3.25
N LEU A 89 -13.43 14.99 3.69
CA LEU A 89 -13.02 14.57 5.03
C LEU A 89 -11.51 14.32 5.16
N SER A 90 -10.82 14.05 4.04
CA SER A 90 -9.38 13.74 4.03
C SER A 90 -8.49 14.78 4.74
N PRO A 91 -8.71 16.10 4.62
CA PRO A 91 -7.92 17.11 5.32
C PRO A 91 -8.10 17.09 6.84
N GLU A 92 -9.22 16.57 7.36
CA GLU A 92 -9.39 16.41 8.80
C GLU A 92 -8.37 15.42 9.38
N PHE A 93 -7.85 14.50 8.56
CA PHE A 93 -6.86 13.51 8.96
C PHE A 93 -5.42 14.05 9.00
N ASP A 94 -5.14 15.17 8.33
CA ASP A 94 -3.78 15.73 8.22
C ASP A 94 -3.21 16.19 9.57
N GLY A 95 -4.08 16.56 10.53
CA GLY A 95 -3.68 17.00 11.87
C GLY A 95 -3.58 15.88 12.92
N TRP A 96 -4.02 14.67 12.59
CA TRP A 96 -4.14 13.58 13.57
C TRP A 96 -2.78 13.11 14.04
N MET A 97 -1.85 12.87 13.11
CA MET A 97 -0.49 12.44 13.46
C MET A 97 0.27 13.50 14.27
N VAL A 98 0.00 14.80 14.05
CA VAL A 98 0.54 15.89 14.86
C VAL A 98 -0.02 15.82 16.29
N SER A 99 -1.32 15.58 16.42
CA SER A 99 -1.98 15.41 17.72
C SER A 99 -1.43 14.19 18.48
N GLU A 100 -1.14 13.08 17.79
CA GLU A 100 -0.47 11.93 18.39
C GLU A 100 0.94 12.27 18.89
N CYS A 101 1.70 13.02 18.10
CA CYS A 101 3.02 13.49 18.49
C CYS A 101 2.97 14.40 19.73
N ASP A 102 1.98 15.27 19.83
CA ASP A 102 1.78 16.15 20.99
C ASP A 102 1.41 15.34 22.24
N ARG A 103 0.56 14.31 22.10
CA ARG A 103 0.23 13.37 23.18
C ARG A 103 1.47 12.60 23.66
N LEU A 104 2.29 12.11 22.72
CA LEU A 104 3.54 11.40 23.02
C LEU A 104 4.54 12.31 23.74
N GLU A 105 4.73 13.53 23.26
CA GLU A 105 5.62 14.52 23.88
C GLU A 105 5.15 14.90 25.29
N ALA A 106 3.84 15.06 25.50
CA ALA A 106 3.27 15.31 26.83
C ALA A 106 3.56 14.14 27.78
N ALA A 107 3.41 12.89 27.32
CA ALA A 107 3.74 11.70 28.11
C ALA A 107 5.23 11.64 28.47
N ARG A 108 6.12 11.98 27.53
CA ARG A 108 7.57 12.08 27.77
C ARG A 108 7.92 13.18 28.78
N LYS A 109 7.26 14.34 28.73
CA LYS A 109 7.43 15.41 29.73
C LYS A 109 6.96 14.98 31.13
N LEU A 110 5.83 14.29 31.22
CA LEU A 110 5.33 13.72 32.48
C LEU A 110 6.32 12.74 33.10
N LEU A 111 6.94 11.90 32.27
CA LEU A 111 7.96 10.95 32.69
C LEU A 111 9.21 11.68 33.24
N THR A 112 9.68 12.74 32.59
CA THR A 112 10.81 13.53 33.07
C THR A 112 10.51 14.26 34.39
N ALA A 113 9.31 14.82 34.53
CA ALA A 113 8.92 15.58 35.71
C ALA A 113 8.55 14.69 36.91
N GLY A 114 7.82 13.60 36.65
CA GLY A 114 7.29 12.68 37.66
C GLY A 114 8.17 11.46 37.95
N GLY A 115 9.24 11.27 37.19
CA GLY A 115 10.14 10.12 37.28
C GLY A 115 9.59 8.85 36.63
N LEU A 116 10.43 7.80 36.66
CA LEU A 116 10.18 6.49 36.07
C LEU A 116 9.32 5.62 37.00
N SER A 117 8.01 5.86 36.97
CA SER A 117 7.00 5.07 37.67
C SER A 117 6.21 4.20 36.69
N LYS A 118 5.56 3.15 37.19
CA LYS A 118 4.67 2.31 36.36
C LYS A 118 3.55 3.13 35.67
N GLY A 119 3.03 4.15 36.36
CA GLY A 119 1.98 5.01 35.81
C GLY A 119 2.49 5.89 34.67
N THR A 120 3.63 6.56 34.86
CA THR A 120 4.22 7.43 33.83
C THR A 120 4.68 6.63 32.61
N THR A 121 5.26 5.45 32.80
CA THR A 121 5.65 4.56 31.69
C THR A 121 4.45 3.99 30.94
N GLN A 122 3.33 3.70 31.62
CA GLN A 122 2.10 3.23 30.97
C GLN A 122 1.47 4.31 30.09
N VAL A 123 1.48 5.58 30.52
CA VAL A 123 0.99 6.71 29.72
C VAL A 123 1.85 6.87 28.46
N LEU A 124 3.19 6.79 28.58
CA LEU A 124 4.10 6.81 27.43
C LEU A 124 3.85 5.64 26.48
N PHE A 125 3.74 4.42 27.01
CA PHE A 125 3.51 3.22 26.21
C PHE A 125 2.22 3.34 25.39
N ARG A 126 1.14 3.84 25.99
CA ARG A 126 -0.14 3.99 25.29
C ARG A 126 -0.06 5.00 24.14
N ALA A 127 0.57 6.15 24.37
CA ALA A 127 0.76 7.15 23.31
C ALA A 127 1.62 6.61 22.15
N ALA A 128 2.68 5.86 22.46
CA ALA A 128 3.49 5.21 21.43
C ALA A 128 2.71 4.08 20.70
N HIS A 129 1.87 3.33 21.42
CA HIS A 129 1.08 2.25 20.85
C HIS A 129 0.01 2.76 19.88
N ASP A 130 -0.64 3.90 20.18
CA ASP A 130 -1.59 4.53 19.27
C ASP A 130 -0.89 4.90 17.96
N ILE A 131 0.29 5.53 18.02
CA ILE A 131 1.12 5.84 16.83
C ILE A 131 1.52 4.59 16.06
N LYS A 132 1.92 3.51 16.76
CA LYS A 132 2.23 2.23 16.11
C LYS A 132 1.04 1.71 15.30
N GLY A 133 -0.17 1.79 15.84
CA GLY A 133 -1.38 1.28 15.20
C GLY A 133 -1.90 2.20 14.07
N GLU A 134 -1.74 3.50 14.23
CA GLU A 134 -2.35 4.51 13.36
C GLU A 134 -1.37 5.06 12.30
N GLY A 135 -0.06 5.04 12.56
CA GLY A 135 0.94 5.70 11.73
C GLY A 135 0.95 5.24 10.28
N ALA A 136 0.84 3.92 10.02
CA ALA A 136 0.73 3.41 8.66
C ALA A 136 -0.57 3.87 7.96
N THR A 137 -1.68 3.94 8.71
CA THR A 137 -2.97 4.43 8.21
C THR A 137 -2.90 5.90 7.82
N PHE A 138 -2.15 6.70 8.57
CA PHE A 138 -1.93 8.13 8.29
C PHE A 138 -0.81 8.39 7.27
N GLY A 139 -0.20 7.34 6.71
CA GLY A 139 0.85 7.45 5.70
C GLY A 139 2.28 7.64 6.24
N PHE A 140 2.49 7.41 7.53
CA PHE A 140 3.78 7.48 8.23
C PHE A 140 4.26 6.11 8.74
N PRO A 141 4.53 5.13 7.86
CA PRO A 141 4.94 3.79 8.31
C PRO A 141 6.27 3.82 9.07
N LEU A 142 7.20 4.73 8.74
CA LEU A 142 8.45 4.88 9.50
C LEU A 142 8.23 5.38 10.93
N ALA A 143 7.24 6.28 11.15
CA ALA A 143 6.88 6.69 12.50
C ALA A 143 6.29 5.52 13.30
N ALA A 144 5.46 4.69 12.66
CA ALA A 144 4.89 3.49 13.28
C ALA A 144 5.99 2.48 13.68
N ARG A 145 6.99 2.28 12.82
CA ARG A 145 8.15 1.42 13.05
C ARG A 145 9.01 1.88 14.22
N ILE A 146 9.33 3.18 14.28
CA ILE A 146 10.06 3.76 15.43
C ILE A 146 9.22 3.64 16.71
N ALA A 147 7.90 3.85 16.64
CA ALA A 147 7.01 3.70 17.79
C ALA A 147 6.91 2.24 18.26
N ASP A 148 6.95 1.25 17.37
CA ASP A 148 7.06 -0.16 17.75
C ASP A 148 8.34 -0.45 18.54
N SER A 149 9.47 0.07 18.09
CA SER A 149 10.75 -0.01 18.84
C SER A 149 10.62 0.60 20.24
N LEU A 150 9.98 1.77 20.36
CA LEU A 150 9.73 2.39 21.66
C LEU A 150 8.78 1.55 22.55
N CYS A 151 7.71 1.00 21.98
CA CYS A 151 6.81 0.09 22.69
C CYS A 151 7.57 -1.14 23.20
N ARG A 152 8.43 -1.74 22.38
CA ARG A 152 9.27 -2.89 22.76
C ARG A 152 10.20 -2.53 23.91
N LEU A 153 10.87 -1.38 23.85
CA LEU A 153 11.74 -0.88 24.92
C LEU A 153 10.97 -0.78 26.25
N VAL A 154 9.82 -0.09 26.24
CA VAL A 154 9.05 0.17 27.47
C VAL A 154 8.40 -1.10 28.01
N PHE A 155 7.91 -1.99 27.15
CA PHE A 155 7.20 -3.21 27.55
C PHE A 155 8.14 -4.28 28.10
N HIS A 156 9.28 -4.49 27.45
CA HIS A 156 10.20 -5.57 27.83
C HIS A 156 11.24 -5.16 28.87
N THR A 157 11.33 -3.89 29.27
CA THR A 157 12.22 -3.53 30.39
C THR A 157 11.65 -4.02 31.72
N PRO A 158 12.37 -4.86 32.50
CA PRO A 158 11.82 -5.50 33.70
C PRO A 158 11.38 -4.52 34.80
N LYS A 159 12.09 -3.40 34.93
CA LYS A 159 11.86 -2.39 35.97
C LYS A 159 11.80 -1.01 35.32
N PRO A 160 10.75 -0.20 35.57
CA PRO A 160 10.66 1.15 35.05
C PRO A 160 11.92 2.01 35.31
N ALA A 161 12.53 1.87 36.48
CA ALA A 161 13.73 2.63 36.86
C ALA A 161 14.99 2.30 36.03
N ALA A 162 15.00 1.18 35.29
CA ALA A 162 16.11 0.82 34.42
C ALA A 162 15.99 1.43 33.01
N LEU A 163 14.85 2.06 32.68
CA LEU A 163 14.63 2.62 31.36
C LEU A 163 15.62 3.76 31.05
N PRO A 164 16.35 3.68 29.92
CA PRO A 164 17.26 4.72 29.49
C PRO A 164 16.49 5.92 28.93
N LEU A 165 16.48 7.03 29.69
CA LEU A 165 15.76 8.26 29.31
C LEU A 165 16.23 8.82 27.97
N ASP A 166 17.54 8.81 27.72
CA ASP A 166 18.13 9.35 26.47
C ASP A 166 17.65 8.55 25.24
N LEU A 167 17.46 7.24 25.39
CA LEU A 167 16.94 6.40 24.32
C LEU A 167 15.45 6.66 24.09
N ILE A 168 14.66 6.84 25.14
CA ILE A 168 13.25 7.26 25.03
C ILE A 168 13.17 8.60 24.30
N ASP A 169 13.97 9.59 24.71
CA ASP A 169 14.01 10.92 24.12
C ASP A 169 14.39 10.86 22.64
N SER A 170 15.35 10.00 22.28
CA SER A 170 15.75 9.78 20.89
C SER A 170 14.62 9.20 20.03
N HIS A 171 13.84 8.24 20.55
CA HIS A 171 12.66 7.70 19.84
C HIS A 171 11.58 8.77 19.65
N VAL A 172 11.24 9.51 20.70
CA VAL A 172 10.22 10.57 20.64
C VAL A 172 10.64 11.68 19.66
N ALA A 173 11.92 12.08 19.70
CA ALA A 173 12.46 13.07 18.77
C ALA A 173 12.42 12.58 17.32
N ALA A 174 12.77 11.32 17.07
CA ALA A 174 12.76 10.73 15.73
C ALA A 174 11.33 10.65 15.17
N ILE A 175 10.35 10.18 15.94
CA ILE A 175 8.93 10.14 15.54
C ILE A 175 8.44 11.55 15.17
N ARG A 176 8.71 12.52 16.04
CA ARG A 176 8.30 13.92 15.80
C ARG A 176 8.99 14.52 14.58
N ALA A 177 10.25 14.15 14.32
CA ALA A 177 10.98 14.60 13.13
C ALA A 177 10.37 14.03 11.85
N VAL A 178 10.11 12.71 11.79
CA VAL A 178 9.45 12.04 10.65
C VAL A 178 8.12 12.75 10.32
N VAL A 179 7.33 13.06 11.35
CA VAL A 179 6.03 13.73 11.16
C VAL A 179 6.19 15.17 10.72
N ARG A 180 7.09 15.93 11.36
CA ARG A 180 7.35 17.35 11.02
C ARG A 180 7.90 17.53 9.62
N GLU A 181 8.84 16.69 9.21
CA GLU A 181 9.42 16.70 7.86
C GLU A 181 8.49 16.05 6.82
N ASN A 182 7.31 15.60 7.25
CA ASN A 182 6.28 15.04 6.39
C ASN A 182 6.78 13.83 5.59
N VAL A 183 7.66 13.02 6.17
CA VAL A 183 8.20 11.81 5.55
C VAL A 183 7.05 10.79 5.42
N ARG A 184 6.60 10.60 4.18
CA ARG A 184 5.55 9.66 3.81
C ARG A 184 6.17 8.41 3.21
N GLY A 185 5.51 7.27 3.39
CA GLY A 185 6.05 6.00 2.93
C GLY A 185 7.22 5.50 3.79
N ASP A 186 7.91 4.48 3.29
CA ASP A 186 8.93 3.67 3.97
C ASP A 186 10.30 3.69 3.27
N ASP A 187 10.50 4.57 2.29
CA ASP A 187 11.66 4.59 1.41
C ASP A 187 12.65 5.73 1.70
N ASP A 188 12.38 6.60 2.68
CA ASP A 188 13.33 7.64 3.08
C ASP A 188 14.58 6.99 3.73
N PRO A 189 15.76 7.09 3.08
CA PRO A 189 16.93 6.34 3.51
C PRO A 189 17.45 6.79 4.89
N ILE A 190 17.30 8.07 5.22
CA ILE A 190 17.80 8.62 6.48
C ILE A 190 16.87 8.18 7.62
N ALA A 191 15.56 8.30 7.44
CA ALA A 191 14.58 7.88 8.44
C ALA A 191 14.63 6.36 8.67
N CYS A 192 14.87 5.56 7.62
CA CYS A 192 15.13 4.12 7.73
C CYS A 192 16.38 3.83 8.57
N GLU A 193 17.51 4.47 8.27
CA GLU A 193 18.75 4.28 9.03
C GLU A 193 18.57 4.64 10.51
N VAL A 194 17.86 5.75 10.80
CA VAL A 194 17.54 6.15 12.17
C VAL A 194 16.66 5.10 12.86
N ALA A 195 15.62 4.59 12.19
CA ALA A 195 14.75 3.57 12.74
C ALA A 195 15.51 2.27 13.06
N ASP A 196 16.37 1.81 12.14
CA ASP A 196 17.24 0.64 12.32
C ASP A 196 18.20 0.82 13.48
N HIS A 197 18.84 1.98 13.56
CA HIS A 197 19.78 2.27 14.63
C HIS A 197 19.11 2.28 16.01
N LEU A 198 17.96 2.94 16.13
CA LEU A 198 17.19 2.97 17.38
C LEU A 198 16.70 1.58 17.79
N ARG A 199 16.29 0.75 16.82
CA ARG A 199 15.91 -0.63 17.08
C ARG A 199 17.09 -1.47 17.57
N ALA A 200 18.24 -1.35 16.92
CA ALA A 200 19.46 -2.06 17.33
C ALA A 200 19.93 -1.66 18.74
N LEU A 201 19.86 -0.36 19.09
CA LEU A 201 20.16 0.12 20.44
C LEU A 201 19.17 -0.45 21.47
N THR A 202 17.88 -0.47 21.14
CA THR A 202 16.83 -1.07 21.98
C THR A 202 17.08 -2.55 22.22
N ASP A 203 17.35 -3.32 21.16
CA ASP A 203 17.61 -4.76 21.28
C ASP A 203 18.92 -5.04 22.05
N SER A 204 19.96 -4.23 21.85
CA SER A 204 21.19 -4.33 22.64
C SER A 204 20.94 -4.08 24.12
N PHE A 205 20.19 -3.02 24.45
CA PHE A 205 19.83 -2.69 25.83
C PHE A 205 19.00 -3.81 26.47
N LEU A 206 17.96 -4.30 25.79
CA LEU A 206 17.09 -5.35 26.32
C LEU A 206 17.84 -6.66 26.54
N ARG A 207 18.76 -7.05 25.64
CA ARG A 207 19.62 -8.22 25.86
C ARG A 207 20.50 -8.10 27.10
N ASP A 208 20.98 -6.90 27.41
CA ASP A 208 21.76 -6.68 28.63
C ASP A 208 20.88 -6.76 29.90
N GLN A 209 19.66 -6.20 29.85
CA GLN A 209 18.70 -6.28 30.96
C GLN A 209 18.22 -7.72 31.25
N HIS A 210 18.15 -8.56 30.22
CA HIS A 210 17.72 -9.96 30.29
C HIS A 210 18.87 -10.96 30.18
N ARG A 211 20.10 -10.54 30.48
CA ARG A 211 21.30 -11.39 30.38
C ARG A 211 21.16 -12.72 31.13
N ASP A 212 20.49 -12.68 32.27
CA ASP A 212 20.31 -13.83 33.17
C ASP A 212 18.98 -14.57 32.95
N ASP A 213 18.18 -14.18 31.94
CA ASP A 213 16.90 -14.81 31.59
C ASP A 213 17.02 -15.56 30.24
N PRO A 214 17.45 -16.83 30.25
CA PRO A 214 17.63 -17.60 29.03
C PRO A 214 16.32 -17.91 28.30
N GLU A 215 15.18 -17.94 29.00
CA GLU A 215 13.87 -18.15 28.37
C GLU A 215 13.48 -16.92 27.55
N TRP A 216 13.64 -15.72 28.13
CA TRP A 216 13.39 -14.46 27.41
C TRP A 216 14.32 -14.30 26.20
N LEU A 217 15.61 -14.62 26.34
CA LEU A 217 16.57 -14.54 25.24
C LEU A 217 16.24 -15.50 24.09
N ALA A 218 15.72 -16.69 24.39
CA ALA A 218 15.30 -17.65 23.37
C ALA A 218 14.04 -17.21 22.61
N GLU A 219 13.09 -16.56 23.30
CA GLU A 219 11.82 -16.14 22.71
C GLU A 219 11.89 -14.76 22.02
N TYR A 220 12.59 -13.80 22.63
CA TYR A 220 12.58 -12.39 22.21
C TYR A 220 13.97 -11.82 21.87
N GLY A 221 15.05 -12.54 22.15
CA GLY A 221 16.44 -12.06 21.97
C GLY A 221 16.94 -12.07 20.52
N THR A 222 16.24 -12.77 19.61
CA THR A 222 16.54 -12.74 18.18
C THR A 222 15.90 -11.51 17.52
N PRO A 223 16.63 -10.82 16.60
CA PRO A 223 16.02 -9.81 15.73
C PRO A 223 14.82 -10.40 14.98
N SER A 224 13.80 -9.59 14.70
CA SER A 224 12.66 -10.02 13.89
C SER A 224 13.15 -10.55 12.54
N ILE A 225 12.78 -11.79 12.20
CA ILE A 225 13.15 -12.46 10.94
C ILE A 225 12.28 -11.97 9.78
N VAL A 226 11.16 -11.31 10.08
CA VAL A 226 10.30 -10.71 9.06
C VAL A 226 11.07 -9.53 8.46
N PRO A 227 11.40 -9.55 7.15
CA PRO A 227 11.94 -8.37 6.50
C PRO A 227 10.91 -7.25 6.59
N GLU A 228 11.35 -6.07 7.04
CA GLU A 228 10.53 -4.85 7.02
C GLU A 228 10.28 -4.35 5.61
#